data_AF-A0AA40S0H5-F1
#
_entry.id   AF-A0AA40S0H5-F1
#
_cell.length_a   1.000
_cell.length_b   1.000
_cell.length_c   1.000
_cell.angle_alpha   90.00
_cell.angle_beta   90.00
_cell.angle_gamma   90.00
#
_symmetry.space_group_name_H-M   'P 1'
#
loop_
_entity.id
_entity.type
_entity.pdbx_description
1 polymer ?
#
loop_
_entity_poly.entity_id
_entity_poly.type
_entity_poly.pdbx_seq_one_letter_code
_entity_poly.pdbx_strand_id
1 'polypeptide(L)'
;MSDALFRGWLLAWIVWSAVPVGALVLTLIHAVTGGRWGEVLAPALRPAITLVPLVALTFLGVVPGLEAAFPWAAGTGAQPDVLRYYLDPALFGARAAVTLVGWSVLAFLCLTGRCGKLAAGLGLSFYGLTISLVAVDWILSVEPGFNSSAFPADVALHQILAALAFAALASPPSLDARGASDLAGLMLAALLGVIYLELMSYIVAWYGDLPPKAAWYLKRGESPWSAVLVASLVIGGVLPFFALLFATVRKSPALLRGVGLLVLVGIAGHFAWLVLPAYGAGAGPAAMAALFLLAGLTLLSSLAGRILARRTRRLRHV
;
A
#
# COMPACT_ATOMS: atom_id res chain seq x y z
N MET A 1 26.34 0.06 8.81
CA MET A 1 25.14 0.68 8.21
C MET A 1 23.96 0.19 9.03
N SER A 2 23.34 1.04 9.85
CA SER A 2 22.54 0.59 11.01
C SER A 2 21.28 -0.19 10.60
N ASP A 3 21.00 -1.34 11.22
CA ASP A 3 19.78 -2.16 11.04
C ASP A 3 18.47 -1.35 11.04
N ALA A 4 18.45 -0.24 11.80
CA ALA A 4 17.36 0.73 11.81
C ALA A 4 17.02 1.28 10.42
N LEU A 5 18.01 1.46 9.54
CA LEU A 5 17.81 1.93 8.15
C LEU A 5 17.07 0.89 7.31
N PHE A 6 17.41 -0.38 7.41
CA PHE A 6 16.74 -1.45 6.66
C PHE A 6 15.31 -1.68 7.16
N ARG A 7 15.13 -1.67 8.48
CA ARG A 7 13.80 -1.74 9.13
C ARG A 7 12.92 -0.56 8.75
N GLY A 8 13.48 0.64 8.78
CA GLY A 8 12.79 1.86 8.35
C GLY A 8 12.48 1.87 6.85
N TRP A 9 13.41 1.38 6.03
CA TRP A 9 13.23 1.25 4.58
C TRP A 9 12.04 0.34 4.24
N LEU A 10 11.93 -0.82 4.90
CA LEU A 10 10.79 -1.73 4.69
C LEU A 10 9.46 -1.02 4.93
N LEU A 11 9.31 -0.34 6.08
CA LEU A 11 8.08 0.40 6.38
C LEU A 11 7.81 1.51 5.36
N ALA A 12 8.83 2.30 5.03
CA ALA A 12 8.69 3.38 4.05
C ALA A 12 8.26 2.83 2.68
N TRP A 13 8.82 1.70 2.27
CA TRP A 13 8.49 1.02 1.03
C TRP A 13 7.05 0.47 1.04
N ILE A 14 6.60 -0.15 2.14
CA ILE A 14 5.21 -0.63 2.30
C ILE A 14 4.22 0.53 2.13
N VAL A 15 4.44 1.64 2.86
CA VAL A 15 3.56 2.81 2.82
C VAL A 15 3.56 3.47 1.45
N TRP A 16 4.75 3.70 0.88
CA TRP A 16 4.89 4.38 -0.39
C TRP A 16 4.35 3.56 -1.57
N SER A 17 4.60 2.23 -1.57
CA SER A 17 4.17 1.33 -2.65
C SER A 17 2.66 1.11 -2.68
N ALA A 18 1.94 1.42 -1.60
CA ALA A 18 0.50 1.22 -1.52
C ALA A 18 -0.26 2.00 -2.62
N VAL A 19 0.16 3.23 -2.91
CA VAL A 19 -0.44 4.09 -3.95
C VAL A 19 -0.24 3.53 -5.36
N PRO A 20 0.99 3.28 -5.86
CA PRO A 20 1.19 2.78 -7.22
C PRO A 20 0.59 1.38 -7.44
N VAL A 21 0.70 0.48 -6.45
CA VAL A 21 0.10 -0.86 -6.55
C VAL A 21 -1.44 -0.76 -6.52
N GLY A 22 -2.01 0.04 -5.62
CA GLY A 22 -3.45 0.29 -5.59
C GLY A 22 -3.98 0.92 -6.89
N ALA A 23 -3.21 1.81 -7.51
CA ALA A 23 -3.57 2.44 -8.78
C ALA A 23 -3.59 1.43 -9.94
N LEU A 24 -2.67 0.46 -9.93
CA LEU A 24 -2.69 -0.68 -10.85
C LEU A 24 -3.98 -1.50 -10.63
N VAL A 25 -4.29 -1.87 -9.39
CA VAL A 25 -5.49 -2.66 -9.05
C VAL A 25 -6.77 -1.94 -9.48
N LEU A 26 -6.93 -0.66 -9.16
CA LEU A 26 -8.09 0.15 -9.58
C LEU A 26 -8.22 0.23 -11.10
N THR A 27 -7.11 0.31 -11.82
CA THR A 27 -7.13 0.35 -13.29
C THR A 27 -7.52 -0.99 -13.88
N LEU A 28 -7.09 -2.10 -13.28
CA LEU A 28 -7.54 -3.45 -13.67
C LEU A 28 -9.04 -3.62 -13.38
N ILE A 29 -9.53 -3.17 -12.22
CA ILE A 29 -10.97 -3.16 -11.89
C ILE A 29 -11.73 -2.36 -12.95
N HIS A 30 -11.29 -1.13 -13.24
CA HIS A 30 -11.92 -0.28 -14.26
C HIS A 30 -11.91 -0.91 -15.65
N ALA A 31 -10.84 -1.59 -16.04
CA ALA A 31 -10.78 -2.27 -17.34
C ALA A 31 -11.84 -3.39 -17.47
N VAL A 32 -12.22 -4.03 -16.35
CA VAL A 32 -13.30 -5.04 -16.33
C VAL A 32 -14.68 -4.38 -16.25
N THR A 33 -14.88 -3.43 -15.35
CA THR A 33 -16.20 -2.85 -15.03
C THR A 33 -16.60 -1.70 -15.95
N GLY A 34 -15.63 -1.01 -16.54
CA GLY A 34 -15.82 0.28 -17.19
C GLY A 34 -16.31 1.36 -16.24
N GLY A 35 -16.96 2.37 -16.81
CA GLY A 35 -17.60 3.45 -16.09
C GLY A 35 -16.79 4.75 -16.06
N ARG A 36 -17.53 5.85 -15.92
CA ARG A 36 -16.99 7.21 -15.97
C ARG A 36 -15.98 7.52 -14.86
N TRP A 37 -16.15 6.89 -13.69
CA TRP A 37 -15.29 7.12 -12.52
C TRP A 37 -13.81 6.85 -12.86
N GLY A 38 -13.50 5.75 -13.54
CA GLY A 38 -12.11 5.41 -13.86
C GLY A 38 -11.52 6.30 -14.95
N GLU A 39 -12.33 6.77 -15.90
CA GLU A 39 -11.90 7.76 -16.91
C GLU A 39 -11.54 9.09 -16.27
N VAL A 40 -12.36 9.55 -15.32
CA VAL A 40 -12.14 10.79 -14.57
C VAL A 40 -10.90 10.71 -13.69
N LEU A 41 -10.63 9.56 -13.07
CA LEU A 41 -9.48 9.35 -12.19
C LEU A 41 -8.19 8.96 -12.95
N ALA A 42 -8.29 8.52 -14.20
CA ALA A 42 -7.15 8.06 -14.99
C ALA A 42 -5.96 9.06 -15.04
N PRO A 43 -6.17 10.39 -15.11
CA PRO A 43 -5.05 11.34 -15.09
C PRO A 43 -4.26 11.36 -13.78
N ALA A 44 -4.84 10.90 -12.66
CA ALA A 44 -4.13 10.69 -11.40
C ALA A 44 -3.57 9.27 -11.28
N LEU A 45 -4.35 8.24 -11.64
CA LEU A 45 -3.95 6.84 -11.48
C LEU A 45 -2.86 6.41 -12.46
N ARG A 46 -2.91 6.84 -13.73
CA ARG A 46 -1.92 6.42 -14.74
C ARG A 46 -0.49 6.85 -14.39
N PRO A 47 -0.22 8.10 -13.97
CA PRO A 47 1.11 8.45 -13.47
C PRO A 47 1.56 7.60 -12.28
N ALA A 48 0.66 7.27 -11.34
CA ALA A 48 1.01 6.39 -10.23
C ALA A 48 1.42 4.98 -10.70
N ILE A 49 0.73 4.41 -11.70
CA ILE A 49 1.07 3.10 -12.27
C ILE A 49 2.48 3.08 -12.89
N THR A 50 2.96 4.21 -13.44
CA THR A 50 4.34 4.30 -13.97
C THR A 50 5.41 4.08 -12.91
N LEU A 51 5.07 4.19 -11.63
CA LEU A 51 5.96 3.94 -10.52
C LEU A 51 6.00 2.46 -10.10
N VAL A 52 5.13 1.59 -10.63
CA VAL A 52 5.12 0.16 -10.27
C VAL A 52 6.48 -0.53 -10.55
N PRO A 53 7.16 -0.28 -11.69
CA PRO A 53 8.52 -0.79 -11.87
C PRO A 53 9.52 -0.22 -10.85
N LEU A 54 9.33 1.03 -10.41
CA LEU A 54 10.15 1.62 -9.35
C LEU A 54 9.88 0.97 -7.99
N VAL A 55 8.65 0.50 -7.72
CA VAL A 55 8.34 -0.35 -6.56
C VAL A 55 9.19 -1.61 -6.57
N ALA A 56 9.30 -2.28 -7.71
CA ALA A 56 10.16 -3.45 -7.86
C ALA A 56 11.64 -3.13 -7.60
N LEU A 57 12.14 -2.03 -8.17
CA LEU A 57 13.55 -1.63 -8.00
C LEU A 57 13.87 -1.21 -6.56
N THR A 58 12.99 -0.46 -5.91
CA THR A 58 13.20 0.01 -4.53
C THR A 58 13.04 -1.11 -3.51
N PHE A 59 12.34 -2.20 -3.84
CA PHE A 59 12.32 -3.42 -3.03
C PHE A 59 13.72 -4.05 -2.89
N LEU A 60 14.63 -3.83 -3.85
CA LEU A 60 16.02 -4.30 -3.72
C LEU A 60 16.72 -3.71 -2.49
N GLY A 61 16.27 -2.57 -1.95
CA GLY A 61 16.79 -2.04 -0.68
C GLY A 61 16.42 -2.88 0.55
N VAL A 62 15.41 -3.77 0.44
CA VAL A 62 15.02 -4.72 1.49
C VAL A 62 15.97 -5.92 1.52
N VAL A 63 16.49 -6.36 0.37
CA VAL A 63 17.25 -7.62 0.23
C VAL A 63 18.56 -7.64 1.05
N PRO A 64 19.43 -6.61 1.01
CA PRO A 64 20.63 -6.57 1.85
C PRO A 64 20.32 -6.46 3.35
N GLY A 65 19.11 -6.01 3.69
CA GLY A 65 18.63 -5.83 5.05
C GLY A 65 17.75 -6.96 5.56
N LEU A 66 17.71 -8.11 4.87
CA LEU A 66 16.76 -9.17 5.16
C LEU A 66 16.90 -9.67 6.61
N GLU A 67 18.12 -10.01 7.04
CA GLU A 67 18.40 -10.44 8.42
C GLU A 67 18.08 -9.36 9.46
N ALA A 68 18.28 -8.08 9.11
CA ALA A 68 17.97 -6.97 9.99
C ALA A 68 16.46 -6.76 10.15
N ALA A 69 15.69 -6.89 9.07
CA ALA A 69 14.25 -6.64 9.03
C ALA A 69 13.40 -7.83 9.45
N PHE A 70 13.92 -9.06 9.31
CA PHE A 70 13.19 -10.30 9.51
C PHE A 70 13.94 -11.25 10.45
N PRO A 71 13.45 -11.46 11.68
CA PRO A 71 14.12 -12.32 12.67
C PRO A 71 14.35 -13.76 12.18
N TRP A 72 13.42 -14.29 11.38
CA TRP A 72 13.55 -15.64 10.78
C TRP A 72 14.73 -15.76 9.81
N ALA A 73 15.13 -14.68 9.14
CA ALA A 73 16.26 -14.69 8.22
C ALA A 73 17.61 -14.68 8.98
N ALA A 74 17.66 -14.04 10.13
CA ALA A 74 18.83 -14.05 11.03
C ALA A 74 18.99 -15.36 11.82
N GLY A 75 18.09 -16.35 11.62
CA GLY A 75 18.05 -17.58 12.43
C GLY A 75 17.59 -17.35 13.87
N THR A 76 17.08 -16.16 14.20
CA THR A 76 16.63 -15.79 15.54
C THR A 76 15.11 -15.76 15.59
N GLY A 77 14.50 -16.83 16.08
CA GLY A 77 13.04 -16.90 16.27
C GLY A 77 12.53 -18.32 16.19
N ALA A 78 11.64 -18.71 17.12
CA ALA A 78 10.98 -20.00 17.06
C ALA A 78 10.11 -20.08 15.80
N GLN A 79 10.50 -20.90 14.84
CA GLN A 79 9.68 -21.20 13.69
C GLN A 79 8.95 -22.53 13.93
N PRO A 80 7.61 -22.58 13.85
CA PRO A 80 6.90 -23.86 13.73
C PRO A 80 7.45 -24.66 12.54
N ASP A 81 7.43 -25.99 12.64
CA ASP A 81 8.17 -26.90 11.74
C ASP A 81 7.93 -26.71 10.23
N VAL A 82 6.77 -26.17 9.83
CA VAL A 82 6.43 -25.93 8.41
C VAL A 82 6.86 -24.54 7.94
N LEU A 83 6.89 -23.55 8.83
CA LEU A 83 7.15 -22.15 8.47
C LEU A 83 8.57 -21.94 7.94
N ARG A 84 9.53 -22.75 8.40
CA ARG A 84 10.92 -22.76 7.91
C ARG A 84 11.06 -23.09 6.42
N TYR A 85 10.13 -23.88 5.87
CA TYR A 85 10.12 -24.19 4.44
C TYR A 85 9.47 -23.08 3.62
N TYR A 86 8.61 -22.27 4.24
CA TYR A 86 7.98 -21.13 3.58
C TYR A 86 8.86 -19.88 3.63
N LEU A 87 9.39 -19.55 4.81
CA LEU A 87 10.30 -18.42 5.08
C LEU A 87 11.76 -18.80 4.86
N ASP A 88 12.02 -19.53 3.78
CA ASP A 88 13.36 -19.70 3.23
C ASP A 88 13.74 -18.45 2.42
N PRO A 89 14.93 -17.85 2.60
CA PRO A 89 15.33 -16.63 1.89
C PRO A 89 15.25 -16.72 0.37
N ALA A 90 15.57 -17.89 -0.22
CA ALA A 90 15.50 -18.07 -1.67
C ALA A 90 14.05 -18.14 -2.15
N LEU A 91 13.18 -18.85 -1.43
CA LEU A 91 11.75 -18.91 -1.75
C LEU A 91 11.04 -17.57 -1.52
N PHE A 92 11.41 -16.83 -0.46
CA PHE A 92 10.96 -15.45 -0.24
C PHE A 92 11.35 -14.55 -1.42
N GLY A 93 12.63 -14.61 -1.83
CA GLY A 93 13.14 -13.83 -2.97
C GLY A 93 12.43 -14.20 -4.29
N ALA A 94 12.17 -15.49 -4.53
CA ALA A 94 11.46 -15.96 -5.70
C ALA A 94 10.01 -15.45 -5.74
N ARG A 95 9.27 -15.55 -4.63
CA ARG A 95 7.90 -15.00 -4.52
C ARG A 95 7.87 -13.49 -4.73
N ALA A 96 8.83 -12.78 -4.14
CA ALA A 96 8.96 -11.35 -4.34
C ALA A 96 9.23 -10.99 -5.81
N ALA A 97 10.17 -11.69 -6.46
CA ALA A 97 10.51 -11.46 -7.86
C ALA A 97 9.32 -11.74 -8.79
N VAL A 98 8.66 -12.89 -8.65
CA VAL A 98 7.46 -13.24 -9.44
C VAL A 98 6.38 -12.17 -9.28
N THR A 99 6.13 -11.73 -8.04
CA THR A 99 5.10 -10.73 -7.74
C THR A 99 5.44 -9.37 -8.34
N LEU A 100 6.64 -8.85 -8.07
CA LEU A 100 7.05 -7.50 -8.48
C LEU A 100 7.26 -7.39 -10.00
N VAL A 101 7.81 -8.43 -10.64
CA VAL A 101 7.90 -8.49 -12.11
C VAL A 101 6.51 -8.62 -12.71
N GLY A 102 5.66 -9.50 -12.17
CA GLY A 102 4.29 -9.68 -12.65
C GLY A 102 3.47 -8.39 -12.57
N TRP A 103 3.51 -7.67 -11.44
CA TRP A 103 2.85 -6.37 -11.30
C TRP A 103 3.43 -5.33 -12.27
N SER A 104 4.75 -5.33 -12.49
CA SER A 104 5.40 -4.42 -13.46
C SER A 104 4.97 -4.72 -14.91
N VAL A 105 4.82 -5.99 -15.27
CA VAL A 105 4.29 -6.41 -16.58
C VAL A 105 2.83 -5.98 -16.73
N LEU A 106 1.99 -6.19 -15.71
CA LEU A 106 0.59 -5.73 -15.72
C LEU A 106 0.50 -4.20 -15.86
N ALA A 107 1.34 -3.46 -15.14
CA ALA A 107 1.44 -2.02 -15.27
C ALA A 107 1.80 -1.61 -16.70
N PHE A 108 2.80 -2.25 -17.31
CA PHE A 108 3.18 -2.02 -18.70
C PHE A 108 2.02 -2.31 -19.68
N LEU A 109 1.29 -3.41 -19.49
CA LEU A 109 0.13 -3.75 -20.32
C LEU A 109 -0.97 -2.69 -20.20
N CYS A 110 -1.26 -2.19 -18.99
CA CYS A 110 -2.23 -1.13 -18.76
C CYS A 110 -1.81 0.19 -19.43
N LEU A 111 -0.54 0.56 -19.29
CA LEU A 111 0.00 1.81 -19.83
C LEU A 111 0.10 1.81 -21.36
N THR A 112 0.33 0.64 -21.97
CA THR A 112 0.39 0.47 -23.44
C THR A 112 -0.96 0.22 -24.10
N GLY A 113 -2.07 0.26 -23.33
CA GLY A 113 -3.41 0.02 -23.84
C GLY A 113 -3.70 -1.44 -24.21
N ARG A 114 -2.86 -2.38 -23.76
CA ARG A 114 -3.01 -3.82 -24.00
C ARG A 114 -3.77 -4.55 -22.89
N CYS A 115 -4.21 -3.83 -21.85
CA CYS A 115 -5.02 -4.38 -20.78
C CYS A 115 -6.51 -4.39 -21.15
N GLY A 116 -6.89 -5.32 -22.03
CA GLY A 116 -8.30 -5.63 -22.28
C GLY A 116 -8.95 -6.38 -21.11
N LYS A 117 -10.27 -6.58 -21.16
CA LYS A 117 -11.06 -7.22 -20.08
C LYS A 117 -10.47 -8.56 -19.59
N LEU A 118 -10.05 -9.43 -20.50
CA LEU A 118 -9.45 -10.72 -20.13
C LEU A 118 -8.12 -10.55 -19.39
N ALA A 119 -7.21 -9.73 -19.93
CA ALA A 119 -5.92 -9.45 -19.30
C ALA A 119 -6.11 -8.78 -17.93
N ALA A 120 -7.12 -7.91 -17.79
CA ALA A 120 -7.47 -7.28 -16.53
C ALA A 120 -8.01 -8.29 -15.50
N GLY A 121 -8.91 -9.19 -15.90
CA GLY A 121 -9.43 -10.25 -15.05
C GLY A 121 -8.34 -11.22 -14.58
N LEU A 122 -7.49 -11.68 -15.50
CA LEU A 122 -6.32 -12.51 -15.15
C LEU A 122 -5.33 -11.75 -14.26
N GLY A 123 -5.12 -10.46 -14.52
CA GLY A 123 -4.28 -9.60 -13.71
C GLY A 123 -4.80 -9.43 -12.28
N LEU A 124 -6.12 -9.30 -12.09
CA LEU A 124 -6.75 -9.26 -10.76
C LEU A 124 -6.62 -10.59 -10.03
N SER A 125 -6.81 -11.72 -10.73
CA SER A 125 -6.58 -13.05 -10.13
C SER A 125 -5.13 -13.24 -9.71
N PHE A 126 -4.18 -12.85 -10.57
CA PHE A 126 -2.76 -12.87 -10.26
C PHE A 126 -2.42 -11.98 -9.06
N TYR A 127 -2.95 -10.76 -9.02
CA TYR A 127 -2.79 -9.86 -7.89
C TYR A 127 -3.36 -10.46 -6.59
N GLY A 128 -4.59 -11.00 -6.60
CA GLY A 128 -5.22 -11.62 -5.44
C GLY A 128 -4.43 -12.81 -4.89
N LEU A 129 -3.90 -13.66 -5.77
CA LEU A 129 -3.04 -14.78 -5.37
C LEU A 129 -1.69 -14.30 -4.82
N THR A 130 -1.07 -13.33 -5.47
CA THR A 130 0.26 -12.85 -5.05
C THR A 130 0.19 -12.04 -3.77
N ILE A 131 -0.77 -11.12 -3.60
CA ILE A 131 -0.95 -10.34 -2.37
C ILE A 131 -1.22 -11.24 -1.17
N SER A 132 -1.92 -12.36 -1.36
CA SER A 132 -2.16 -13.40 -0.34
C SER A 132 -0.88 -13.99 0.24
N LEU A 133 0.20 -14.00 -0.55
CA LEU A 133 1.52 -14.47 -0.12
C LEU A 133 2.37 -13.31 0.38
N VAL A 134 2.51 -12.26 -0.43
CA VAL A 134 3.50 -11.22 -0.15
C VAL A 134 3.12 -10.29 1.00
N ALA A 135 1.83 -10.18 1.36
CA ALA A 135 1.42 -9.50 2.59
C ALA A 135 1.92 -10.25 3.84
N VAL A 136 1.90 -11.59 3.79
CA VAL A 136 2.48 -12.42 4.85
C VAL A 136 4.00 -12.25 4.87
N ASP A 137 4.65 -12.41 3.71
CA ASP A 137 6.10 -12.29 3.58
C ASP A 137 6.61 -10.92 4.06
N TRP A 138 6.06 -9.82 3.56
CA TRP A 138 6.67 -8.50 3.73
C TRP A 138 6.24 -7.78 5.00
N ILE A 139 5.13 -8.20 5.63
CA ILE A 139 4.57 -7.48 6.79
C ILE A 139 4.38 -8.41 7.98
N LEU A 140 3.58 -9.48 7.88
CA LEU A 140 3.33 -10.36 9.03
C LEU A 140 4.57 -11.13 9.48
N SER A 141 5.41 -11.56 8.55
CA SER A 141 6.59 -12.38 8.87
C SER A 141 7.66 -11.62 9.66
N VAL A 142 7.53 -10.29 9.80
CA VAL A 142 8.33 -9.50 10.74
C VAL A 142 8.19 -10.06 12.17
N GLU A 143 7.01 -10.58 12.53
CA GLU A 143 6.77 -11.33 13.76
C GLU A 143 6.04 -12.66 13.46
N PRO A 144 6.77 -13.74 13.13
CA PRO A 144 6.21 -14.98 12.58
C PRO A 144 5.26 -15.74 13.54
N GLY A 145 5.19 -15.34 14.81
CA GLY A 145 4.27 -15.90 15.81
C GLY A 145 2.81 -15.46 15.63
N PHE A 146 2.54 -14.41 14.84
CA PHE A 146 1.18 -13.94 14.56
C PHE A 146 0.72 -14.32 13.15
N ASN A 147 -0.51 -14.82 13.05
CA ASN A 147 -1.14 -15.15 11.77
C ASN A 147 -2.59 -14.65 11.73
N SER A 148 -2.98 -14.16 10.57
CA SER A 148 -4.36 -13.78 10.24
C SER A 148 -4.62 -14.07 8.76
N SER A 149 -5.64 -14.88 8.48
CA SER A 149 -6.06 -15.21 7.12
C SER A 149 -6.70 -14.03 6.39
N ALA A 150 -7.26 -13.07 7.13
CA ALA A 150 -7.87 -11.86 6.58
C ALA A 150 -6.82 -10.77 6.23
N PHE A 151 -5.60 -10.89 6.76
CA PHE A 151 -4.56 -9.85 6.63
C PHE A 151 -4.21 -9.49 5.19
N PRO A 152 -4.07 -10.44 4.24
CA PRO A 152 -3.76 -10.05 2.87
C PRO A 152 -4.89 -9.27 2.19
N ALA A 153 -6.14 -9.57 2.52
CA ALA A 153 -7.30 -8.81 2.03
C ALA A 153 -7.32 -7.39 2.63
N ASP A 154 -6.93 -7.26 3.89
CA ASP A 154 -6.74 -5.96 4.53
C ASP A 154 -5.68 -5.11 3.80
N VAL A 155 -4.49 -5.67 3.55
CA VAL A 155 -3.43 -4.96 2.80
C VAL A 155 -3.91 -4.56 1.41
N ALA A 156 -4.65 -5.42 0.72
CA ALA A 156 -5.20 -5.10 -0.60
C ALA A 156 -6.21 -3.93 -0.54
N LEU A 157 -7.09 -3.89 0.46
CA LEU A 157 -8.01 -2.77 0.65
C LEU A 157 -7.27 -1.47 1.02
N HIS A 158 -6.23 -1.55 1.85
CA HIS A 158 -5.36 -0.42 2.14
C HIS A 158 -4.69 0.15 0.88
N GLN A 159 -4.23 -0.72 -0.04
CA GLN A 159 -3.67 -0.28 -1.32
C GLN A 159 -4.73 0.41 -2.20
N ILE A 160 -5.91 -0.18 -2.34
CA ILE A 160 -7.04 0.41 -3.08
C ILE A 160 -7.41 1.78 -2.49
N LEU A 161 -7.58 1.86 -1.17
CA LEU A 161 -7.92 3.08 -0.45
C LEU A 161 -6.82 4.15 -0.61
N ALA A 162 -5.55 3.77 -0.52
CA ALA A 162 -4.42 4.67 -0.73
C ALA A 162 -4.43 5.27 -2.14
N ALA A 163 -4.73 4.49 -3.17
CA ALA A 163 -4.80 4.98 -4.54
C ALA A 163 -5.99 5.92 -4.78
N LEU A 164 -7.16 5.63 -4.19
CA LEU A 164 -8.31 6.54 -4.22
C LEU A 164 -8.02 7.85 -3.48
N ALA A 165 -7.43 7.75 -2.28
CA ALA A 165 -7.02 8.91 -1.49
C ALA A 165 -5.96 9.75 -2.20
N PHE A 166 -5.02 9.12 -2.90
CA PHE A 166 -4.07 9.79 -3.76
C PHE A 166 -4.75 10.51 -4.93
N ALA A 167 -5.73 9.88 -5.58
CA ALA A 167 -6.49 10.54 -6.65
C ALA A 167 -7.26 11.77 -6.14
N ALA A 168 -7.82 11.69 -4.93
CA ALA A 168 -8.46 12.81 -4.25
C ALA A 168 -7.46 13.95 -3.95
N LEU A 169 -6.27 13.61 -3.42
CA LEU A 169 -5.20 14.57 -3.13
C LEU A 169 -4.65 15.23 -4.41
N ALA A 170 -4.43 14.44 -5.46
CA ALA A 170 -3.95 14.92 -6.75
C ALA A 170 -4.98 15.81 -7.44
N SER A 171 -6.28 15.53 -7.25
CA SER A 171 -7.41 16.30 -7.77
C SER A 171 -7.22 16.68 -9.26
N PRO A 172 -7.20 15.68 -10.17
CA PRO A 172 -6.91 15.91 -11.57
C PRO A 172 -7.93 16.89 -12.20
N PRO A 173 -7.55 17.66 -13.24
CA PRO A 173 -8.43 18.66 -13.86
C PRO A 173 -9.75 18.07 -14.43
N SER A 174 -9.77 16.78 -14.73
CA SER A 174 -10.95 16.03 -15.16
C SER A 174 -11.98 15.79 -14.05
N LEU A 175 -11.64 16.05 -12.78
CA LEU A 175 -12.48 15.75 -11.63
C LEU A 175 -13.59 16.81 -11.46
N ASP A 176 -14.70 16.57 -12.16
CA ASP A 176 -15.95 17.32 -11.99
C ASP A 176 -16.69 16.96 -10.68
N ALA A 177 -17.71 17.72 -10.30
CA ALA A 177 -18.46 17.50 -9.06
C ALA A 177 -19.10 16.10 -8.97
N ARG A 178 -19.49 15.53 -10.12
CA ARG A 178 -20.06 14.17 -10.17
C ARG A 178 -18.96 13.11 -9.99
N GLY A 179 -17.79 13.28 -10.61
CA GLY A 179 -16.64 12.41 -10.43
C GLY A 179 -16.05 12.50 -9.02
N ALA A 180 -16.09 13.69 -8.41
CA ALA A 180 -15.79 13.87 -6.99
C ALA A 180 -16.74 13.05 -6.12
N SER A 181 -18.05 13.08 -6.42
CA SER A 181 -19.04 12.27 -5.68
C SER A 181 -18.82 10.77 -5.86
N ASP A 182 -18.48 10.32 -7.07
CA ASP A 182 -18.16 8.92 -7.37
C ASP A 182 -16.90 8.48 -6.59
N LEU A 183 -15.83 9.28 -6.64
CA LEU A 183 -14.59 9.06 -5.89
C LEU A 183 -14.85 8.99 -4.38
N ALA A 184 -15.64 9.93 -3.85
CA ALA A 184 -15.99 9.96 -2.44
C ALA A 184 -16.76 8.71 -1.99
N GLY A 185 -17.68 8.21 -2.85
CA GLY A 185 -18.39 6.95 -2.61
C GLY A 185 -17.46 5.75 -2.60
N LEU A 186 -16.52 5.67 -3.56
CA LEU A 186 -15.51 4.61 -3.61
C LEU A 186 -14.57 4.65 -2.40
N MET A 187 -14.12 5.84 -1.99
CA MET A 187 -13.31 6.02 -0.78
C MET A 187 -14.06 5.57 0.46
N LEU A 188 -15.33 5.96 0.61
CA LEU A 188 -16.15 5.56 1.75
C LEU A 188 -16.34 4.04 1.83
N ALA A 189 -16.60 3.40 0.69
CA ALA A 189 -16.73 1.95 0.61
C ALA A 189 -15.42 1.22 0.96
N ALA A 190 -14.29 1.64 0.38
CA ALA A 190 -12.98 1.06 0.68
C ALA A 190 -12.59 1.28 2.15
N LEU A 191 -12.86 2.47 2.70
CA LEU A 191 -12.60 2.83 4.09
C LEU A 191 -13.40 1.95 5.07
N LEU A 192 -14.69 1.76 4.81
CA LEU A 192 -15.52 0.86 5.61
C LEU A 192 -15.02 -0.59 5.53
N GLY A 193 -14.55 -1.03 4.36
CA GLY A 193 -13.94 -2.35 4.20
C GLY A 193 -12.67 -2.53 5.03
N VAL A 194 -11.79 -1.52 5.05
CA VAL A 194 -10.58 -1.51 5.91
C VAL A 194 -10.98 -1.60 7.38
N ILE A 195 -11.85 -0.70 7.85
CA ILE A 195 -12.30 -0.69 9.26
C ILE A 195 -12.93 -2.02 9.64
N TYR A 196 -13.71 -2.62 8.75
CA TYR A 196 -14.32 -3.93 8.97
C TYR A 196 -13.27 -5.04 9.11
N LEU A 197 -12.31 -5.16 8.18
CA LEU A 197 -11.30 -6.23 8.23
C LEU A 197 -10.36 -6.09 9.43
N GLU A 198 -9.97 -4.87 9.77
CA GLU A 198 -9.19 -4.56 10.97
C GLU A 198 -9.94 -4.96 12.24
N LEU A 199 -11.19 -4.53 12.37
CA LEU A 199 -12.01 -4.86 13.54
C LEU A 199 -12.25 -6.37 13.65
N MET A 200 -12.56 -7.05 12.55
CA MET A 200 -12.77 -8.50 12.55
C MET A 200 -11.48 -9.25 12.88
N SER A 201 -10.33 -8.80 12.38
CA SER A 201 -9.03 -9.41 12.72
C SER A 201 -8.76 -9.34 14.22
N TYR A 202 -9.06 -8.20 14.85
CA TYR A 202 -8.96 -8.03 16.29
C TYR A 202 -9.97 -8.90 17.04
N ILE A 203 -11.26 -8.86 16.70
CA ILE A 203 -12.31 -9.62 17.40
C ILE A 203 -12.04 -11.13 17.35
N VAL A 204 -11.63 -11.65 16.19
CA VAL A 204 -11.31 -13.09 16.04
C VAL A 204 -10.11 -13.47 16.90
N ALA A 205 -9.07 -12.64 16.96
CA ALA A 205 -7.90 -12.89 17.80
C ALA A 205 -8.21 -12.77 19.29
N TRP A 206 -9.00 -11.76 19.68
CA TRP A 206 -9.42 -11.51 21.06
C TRP A 206 -10.33 -12.61 21.59
N TYR A 207 -11.34 -13.01 20.80
CA TYR A 207 -12.25 -14.08 21.20
C TYR A 207 -11.57 -15.45 21.28
N GLY A 208 -10.62 -15.71 20.38
CA GLY A 208 -9.84 -16.95 20.40
C GLY A 208 -8.82 -17.02 21.55
N ASP A 209 -8.41 -15.87 22.09
CA ASP A 209 -7.48 -15.68 23.22
C ASP A 209 -6.26 -16.63 23.23
N LEU A 210 -5.71 -16.90 22.04
CA LEU A 210 -4.54 -17.77 21.90
C LEU A 210 -3.29 -17.00 22.37
N PRO A 211 -2.45 -17.55 23.27
CA PRO A 211 -1.34 -16.80 23.86
C PRO A 211 -0.41 -16.09 22.86
N PRO A 212 0.01 -16.72 21.73
CA PRO A 212 0.84 -16.03 20.74
C PRO A 212 0.15 -14.85 20.06
N LYS A 213 -1.17 -14.94 19.82
CA LYS A 213 -1.95 -13.86 19.20
C LYS A 213 -2.23 -12.73 20.19
N ALA A 214 -2.57 -13.06 21.43
CA ALA A 214 -2.75 -12.10 22.50
C ALA A 214 -1.46 -11.30 22.75
N ALA A 215 -0.30 -11.98 22.84
CA ALA A 215 1.00 -11.33 23.03
C ALA A 215 1.32 -10.28 21.94
N TRP A 216 0.98 -10.58 20.68
CA TRP A 216 1.18 -9.66 19.55
C TRP A 216 0.37 -8.36 19.70
N TYR A 217 -0.89 -8.46 20.15
CA TYR A 217 -1.76 -7.30 20.41
C TYR A 217 -1.37 -6.57 21.70
N LEU A 218 -1.01 -7.28 22.78
CA LEU A 218 -0.60 -6.67 24.05
C LEU A 218 0.62 -5.76 23.86
N LYS A 219 1.64 -6.25 23.15
CA LYS A 219 2.82 -5.47 22.76
C LYS A 219 2.47 -4.17 22.02
N ARG A 220 1.39 -4.17 21.26
CA ARG A 220 0.86 -3.05 20.47
C ARG A 220 -0.15 -2.17 21.20
N GLY A 221 -0.68 -2.65 22.32
CA GLY A 221 -1.59 -1.93 23.21
C GLY A 221 -0.87 -1.02 24.19
N GLU A 222 0.44 -1.20 24.37
CA GLU A 222 1.27 -0.33 25.21
C GLU A 222 1.60 1.00 24.51
N SER A 223 1.86 2.03 25.31
CA SER A 223 2.36 3.32 24.81
C SER A 223 3.80 3.15 24.28
N PRO A 224 4.18 3.77 23.14
CA PRO A 224 3.41 4.77 22.38
C PRO A 224 2.48 4.19 21.31
N TRP A 225 2.47 2.87 21.10
CA TRP A 225 1.82 2.24 19.96
C TRP A 225 0.30 2.35 19.99
N SER A 226 -0.33 2.25 21.17
CA SER A 226 -1.76 2.51 21.29
C SER A 226 -2.16 3.93 20.86
N ALA A 227 -1.33 4.94 21.16
CA ALA A 227 -1.56 6.31 20.71
C ALA A 227 -1.41 6.44 19.18
N VAL A 228 -0.44 5.74 18.57
CA VAL A 228 -0.29 5.70 17.11
C VAL A 228 -1.52 5.07 16.46
N LEU A 229 -2.02 3.95 16.99
CA LEU A 229 -3.24 3.30 16.49
C LEU A 229 -4.45 4.23 16.57
N VAL A 230 -4.68 4.85 17.73
CA VAL A 230 -5.82 5.77 17.93
C VAL A 230 -5.70 6.97 17.00
N ALA A 231 -4.51 7.57 16.88
CA ALA A 231 -4.28 8.68 15.97
C ALA A 231 -4.55 8.29 14.51
N SER A 232 -4.06 7.12 14.07
CA SER A 232 -4.32 6.59 12.73
C SER A 232 -5.79 6.33 12.46
N LEU A 233 -6.50 5.73 13.41
CA LEU A 233 -7.94 5.48 13.30
C LEU A 233 -8.72 6.80 13.24
N VAL A 234 -8.39 7.77 14.08
CA VAL A 234 -9.11 9.06 14.09
C VAL A 234 -8.82 9.85 12.82
N ILE A 235 -7.55 9.98 12.45
CA ILE A 235 -7.10 10.79 11.30
C ILE A 235 -7.46 10.12 9.98
N GLY A 236 -7.22 8.82 9.81
CA GLY A 236 -7.45 8.11 8.55
C GLY A 236 -8.81 7.44 8.42
N GLY A 237 -9.46 7.15 9.54
CA GLY A 237 -10.73 6.42 9.63
C GLY A 237 -11.92 7.33 9.95
N VAL A 238 -12.02 7.75 11.20
CA VAL A 238 -13.19 8.42 11.77
C VAL A 238 -13.45 9.78 11.11
N LEU A 239 -12.44 10.66 11.05
CA LEU A 239 -12.60 11.99 10.45
C LEU A 239 -12.95 11.90 8.96
N PRO A 240 -12.25 11.10 8.12
CA PRO A 240 -12.63 10.89 6.73
C PRO A 240 -14.02 10.29 6.56
N PHE A 241 -14.40 9.30 7.38
CA PHE A 241 -15.73 8.69 7.34
C PHE A 241 -16.82 9.76 7.53
N PHE A 242 -16.77 10.53 8.62
CA PHE A 242 -17.76 11.57 8.88
C PHE A 242 -17.72 12.68 7.84
N ALA A 243 -16.54 13.11 7.41
CA ALA A 243 -16.41 14.11 6.35
C ALA A 243 -17.10 13.66 5.04
N LEU A 244 -16.93 12.40 4.65
CA LEU A 244 -17.50 11.83 3.43
C LEU A 244 -19.03 11.61 3.51
N LEU A 245 -19.66 11.72 4.68
CA LEU A 245 -21.13 11.70 4.79
C LEU A 245 -21.76 13.00 4.27
N PHE A 246 -21.03 14.11 4.31
CA PHE A 246 -21.57 15.41 3.91
C PHE A 246 -21.52 15.60 2.38
N ALA A 247 -22.68 15.88 1.78
CA ALA A 247 -22.78 16.12 0.34
C ALA A 247 -21.87 17.26 -0.16
N THR A 248 -21.65 18.29 0.67
CA THR A 248 -20.74 19.41 0.38
C THR A 248 -19.30 18.94 0.17
N VAL A 249 -18.82 18.03 1.02
CA VAL A 249 -17.47 17.45 0.89
C VAL A 249 -17.41 16.55 -0.33
N ARG A 250 -18.40 15.66 -0.50
CA ARG A 250 -18.44 14.70 -1.62
C ARG A 250 -18.44 15.35 -3.00
N LYS A 251 -19.02 16.54 -3.15
CA LYS A 251 -19.12 17.25 -4.43
C LYS A 251 -17.97 18.24 -4.66
N SER A 252 -17.08 18.42 -3.70
CA SER A 252 -16.01 19.41 -3.75
C SER A 252 -14.63 18.75 -3.93
N PRO A 253 -14.03 18.82 -5.14
CA PRO A 253 -12.66 18.36 -5.35
C PRO A 253 -11.66 18.97 -4.36
N ALA A 254 -11.84 20.25 -4.02
CA ALA A 254 -10.95 20.96 -3.09
C ALA A 254 -11.00 20.36 -1.67
N LEU A 255 -12.19 20.05 -1.16
CA LEU A 255 -12.33 19.44 0.17
C LEU A 255 -11.85 17.98 0.18
N LEU A 256 -12.09 17.25 -0.92
CA LEU A 256 -11.60 15.87 -1.05
C LEU A 256 -10.07 15.76 -1.02
N ARG A 257 -9.32 16.81 -1.40
CA ARG A 257 -7.86 16.81 -1.22
C ARG A 257 -7.46 16.68 0.23
N GLY A 258 -8.14 17.40 1.12
CA GLY A 258 -7.92 17.32 2.57
C GLY A 258 -8.25 15.93 3.10
N VAL A 259 -9.38 15.37 2.69
CA VAL A 259 -9.78 14.00 3.08
C VAL A 259 -8.77 12.96 2.58
N GLY A 260 -8.30 13.08 1.32
CA GLY A 260 -7.28 12.21 0.76
C GLY A 260 -5.97 12.26 1.54
N LEU A 261 -5.52 13.46 1.94
CA LEU A 261 -4.33 13.62 2.79
C LEU A 261 -4.50 12.94 4.15
N LEU A 262 -5.63 13.17 4.82
CA LEU A 262 -5.94 12.56 6.12
C LEU A 262 -5.91 11.03 6.04
N VAL A 263 -6.54 10.45 5.02
CA VAL A 263 -6.52 8.99 4.78
C VAL A 263 -5.10 8.49 4.56
N LEU A 264 -4.30 9.13 3.70
CA LEU A 264 -2.91 8.70 3.44
C LEU A 264 -2.04 8.76 4.70
N VAL A 265 -2.19 9.80 5.53
CA VAL A 265 -1.48 9.92 6.82
C VAL A 265 -1.91 8.80 7.77
N GLY A 266 -3.21 8.51 7.86
CA GLY A 266 -3.71 7.42 8.69
C GLY A 266 -3.22 6.04 8.27
N ILE A 267 -3.21 5.76 6.96
CA ILE A 267 -2.63 4.52 6.38
C ILE A 267 -1.15 4.40 6.75
N ALA A 268 -0.37 5.48 6.61
CA ALA A 268 1.04 5.49 6.98
C ALA A 268 1.27 5.16 8.46
N GLY A 269 0.48 5.79 9.35
CA GLY A 269 0.55 5.50 10.78
C GLY A 269 0.06 4.10 11.14
N HIS A 270 -0.92 3.56 10.41
CA HIS A 270 -1.42 2.20 10.64
C HIS A 270 -0.37 1.15 10.30
N PHE A 271 0.30 1.26 9.13
CA PHE A 271 1.43 0.38 8.82
C PHE A 271 2.61 0.59 9.77
N ALA A 272 2.81 1.81 10.28
CA ALA A 272 3.80 2.04 11.32
C ALA A 272 3.45 1.29 12.62
N TRP A 273 2.17 1.28 13.02
CA TRP A 273 1.68 0.48 14.14
C TRP A 273 1.80 -1.03 13.90
N LEU A 274 1.61 -1.51 12.67
CA LEU A 274 1.81 -2.91 12.33
C LEU A 274 3.28 -3.33 12.44
N VAL A 275 4.22 -2.50 12.00
CA VAL A 275 5.62 -2.90 11.77
C VAL A 275 6.59 -2.43 12.86
N LEU A 276 6.51 -1.16 13.29
CA LEU A 276 7.52 -0.59 14.19
C LEU A 276 7.60 -1.22 15.58
N PRO A 277 6.52 -1.73 16.22
CA PRO A 277 6.64 -2.42 17.51
C PRO A 277 7.57 -3.63 17.45
N ALA A 278 7.70 -4.27 16.27
CA ALA A 278 8.64 -5.37 16.08
C ALA A 278 10.11 -4.94 16.11
N TYR A 279 10.38 -3.64 16.00
CA TYR A 279 11.70 -3.07 15.85
C TYR A 279 12.12 -2.24 17.06
N GLY A 280 13.43 -2.16 17.26
CA GLY A 280 14.04 -1.32 18.30
C GLY A 280 14.05 0.18 17.94
N ALA A 281 14.60 0.98 18.85
CA ALA A 281 14.73 2.43 18.68
C ALA A 281 15.44 2.80 17.36
N GLY A 282 15.00 3.89 16.73
CA GLY A 282 15.59 4.43 15.49
C GLY A 282 14.93 3.98 14.18
N ALA A 283 14.16 2.89 14.16
CA ALA A 283 13.46 2.43 12.96
C ALA A 283 12.41 3.45 12.46
N GLY A 284 11.71 4.13 13.37
CA GLY A 284 10.72 5.17 13.04
C GLY A 284 11.34 6.38 12.31
N PRO A 285 12.34 7.06 12.89
CA PRO A 285 13.07 8.14 12.21
C PRO A 285 13.67 7.71 10.86
N ALA A 286 14.22 6.49 10.79
CA ALA A 286 14.74 5.94 9.55
C ALA A 286 13.65 5.76 8.48
N ALA A 287 12.45 5.29 8.87
CA ALA A 287 11.32 5.19 7.96
C ALA A 287 10.89 6.55 7.43
N MET A 288 10.87 7.59 8.28
CA MET A 288 10.56 8.95 7.85
C MET A 288 11.57 9.47 6.83
N ALA A 289 12.87 9.29 7.08
CA ALA A 289 13.92 9.66 6.14
C ALA A 289 13.78 8.89 4.81
N ALA A 290 13.51 7.58 4.86
CA ALA A 290 13.29 6.76 3.68
C ALA A 290 12.04 7.18 2.88
N LEU A 291 10.95 7.58 3.55
CA LEU A 291 9.77 8.13 2.89
C LEU A 291 10.09 9.43 2.13
N PHE A 292 10.87 10.33 2.72
CA PHE A 292 11.33 11.54 2.02
C PHE A 292 12.20 11.21 0.81
N LEU A 293 13.08 10.22 0.91
CA LEU A 293 13.89 9.75 -0.21
C LEU A 293 13.02 9.18 -1.34
N LEU A 294 12.06 8.31 -1.02
CA LEU A 294 11.12 7.74 -1.98
C LEU A 294 10.27 8.84 -2.63
N ALA A 295 9.77 9.80 -1.85
CA ALA A 295 9.07 10.97 -2.37
C ALA A 295 9.95 11.79 -3.33
N GLY A 296 11.21 12.05 -2.97
CA GLY A 296 12.19 12.70 -3.84
C GLY A 296 12.40 11.94 -5.16
N LEU A 297 12.55 10.61 -5.09
CA LEU A 297 12.67 9.75 -6.28
C LEU A 297 11.43 9.81 -7.17
N THR A 298 10.22 9.88 -6.61
CA THR A 298 9.00 10.06 -7.42
C THR A 298 8.95 11.40 -8.14
N LEU A 299 9.38 12.48 -7.48
CA LEU A 299 9.44 13.80 -8.10
C LEU A 299 10.46 13.80 -9.23
N LEU A 300 11.66 13.26 -9.01
CA LEU A 300 12.71 13.16 -10.02
C LEU A 300 12.29 12.31 -11.22
N SER A 301 11.68 11.14 -11.01
CA SER A 301 11.20 10.28 -12.09
C SER A 301 10.11 10.96 -12.92
N SER A 302 9.20 11.69 -12.26
CA SER A 302 8.15 12.46 -12.95
C SER A 302 8.72 13.63 -13.77
N LEU A 303 9.74 14.32 -13.28
CA LEU A 303 10.41 15.41 -13.99
C LEU A 303 11.19 14.90 -15.19
N ALA A 304 11.97 13.82 -15.02
CA ALA A 304 12.72 13.17 -16.09
C ALA A 304 11.78 12.71 -17.22
N GLY A 305 10.64 12.09 -16.88
CA GLY A 305 9.62 11.69 -17.84
C GLY A 305 9.06 12.86 -18.64
N ARG A 306 8.76 13.99 -17.99
CA ARG A 306 8.27 15.21 -18.66
C ARG A 306 9.31 15.80 -19.62
N ILE A 307 10.59 15.83 -19.22
CA ILE A 307 11.68 16.34 -20.05
C ILE A 307 11.87 15.46 -21.29
N LEU A 308 11.90 14.14 -21.11
CA LEU A 308 12.06 13.20 -22.21
C LEU A 308 10.89 13.29 -23.21
N ALA A 309 9.66 13.40 -22.72
CA ALA A 309 8.47 13.58 -23.56
C ALA A 309 8.49 14.90 -24.36
N ARG A 310 9.02 15.98 -23.78
CA ARG A 310 9.20 17.26 -24.50
C ARG A 310 10.26 17.16 -25.60
N ARG A 311 11.37 16.45 -25.35
CA ARG A 311 12.44 16.24 -26.34
C ARG A 311 11.99 15.39 -27.52
N THR A 312 11.28 14.28 -27.26
CA THR A 312 10.76 13.41 -28.33
C THR A 312 9.70 14.08 -29.19
N ARG A 313 8.87 14.98 -28.61
CA ARG A 313 7.96 15.81 -29.42
C ARG A 313 8.69 16.79 -30.33
N ARG A 314 9.77 17.44 -29.85
CA ARG A 314 10.57 18.36 -30.69
C ARG A 314 11.24 17.64 -31.86
N LEU A 315 11.71 16.42 -31.67
CA LEU A 315 12.34 15.62 -32.73
C LEU A 315 11.36 15.06 -33.77
N ARG A 316 10.05 15.05 -33.50
CA ARG A 316 9.01 14.65 -34.48
C ARG A 316 8.51 15.82 -35.35
N HIS A 317 8.97 17.04 -35.07
CA HIS A 317 8.60 18.27 -35.80
C HIS A 317 9.77 18.85 -36.61
N VAL A 318 10.85 18.08 -36.78
CA VAL A 318 11.98 18.34 -37.68
C VAL A 318 12.01 17.21 -38.69
#